data_AF-A0A3M2AM39-F1
#
_entry.id   AF-A0A3M2AM39-F1
#
_cell.length_a   1.000
_cell.length_b   1.000
_cell.length_c   1.000
_cell.angle_alpha   90.00
_cell.angle_beta   90.00
_cell.angle_gamma   90.00
#
_symmetry.space_group_name_H-M   'P 1'
#
loop_
_entity.id
_entity.type
_entity.pdbx_description
1 polymer ?
#
loop_
_entity_poly.entity_id
_entity_poly.type
_entity_poly.pdbx_seq_one_letter_code
_entity_poly.pdbx_strand_id
1 'polypeptide(L)'
;MSGYWLPRLFRRILPEEERVEPAAGAARLAALRAAGGLAGEVAGLLLDRSADLVAAALAGLAGRLPTGRPLRVLAEGSLYWKTPGYGRRVAATLDALLENRRSREILGLEHANLAGSACAALQPSAEASPDR
;
A
#
# COMPACT_ATOMS: atom_id res chain seq x y z
N MET A 1 -5.09 -5.31 1.35
CA MET A 1 -6.38 -5.20 0.64
C MET A 1 -6.24 -5.00 -0.87
N SER A 2 -5.39 -4.11 -1.39
CA SER A 2 -5.29 -3.88 -2.85
C SER A 2 -4.81 -5.10 -3.66
N GLY A 3 -3.86 -5.89 -3.13
CA GLY A 3 -3.31 -7.05 -3.84
C GLY A 3 -4.32 -8.14 -4.22
N TYR A 4 -5.48 -8.18 -3.55
CA TYR A 4 -6.57 -9.10 -3.85
C TYR A 4 -7.47 -8.61 -5.01
N TRP A 5 -7.64 -7.29 -5.12
CA TRP A 5 -8.53 -6.69 -6.12
C TRP A 5 -7.84 -6.44 -7.46
N LEU A 6 -6.51 -6.25 -7.48
CA LEU A 6 -5.78 -5.95 -8.70
C LEU A 6 -5.93 -7.05 -9.78
N PRO A 7 -5.83 -8.36 -9.47
CA PRO A 7 -6.08 -9.40 -10.46
C PRO A 7 -7.51 -9.38 -11.04
N ARG A 8 -8.50 -8.98 -10.24
CA ARG A 8 -9.90 -8.87 -10.69
C ARG A 8 -10.11 -7.69 -11.62
N LEU A 9 -9.48 -6.56 -11.32
CA LEU A 9 -9.47 -5.41 -12.21
C LEU A 9 -8.77 -5.74 -13.52
N PHE A 10 -7.66 -6.47 -13.47
CA PHE A 10 -6.95 -6.94 -14.66
C PHE A 10 -7.87 -7.77 -15.57
N ARG A 11 -8.58 -8.78 -15.04
CA ARG A 11 -9.54 -9.57 -15.82
C ARG A 11 -10.69 -8.76 -16.43
N ARG A 12 -11.07 -7.64 -15.83
CA ARG A 12 -12.09 -6.76 -16.43
C ARG A 12 -11.55 -5.93 -17.59
N ILE A 13 -10.25 -5.64 -17.60
CA ILE A 13 -9.60 -4.88 -18.68
C ILE A 13 -9.22 -5.81 -19.83
N LEU A 14 -8.67 -6.99 -19.53
CA LEU A 14 -8.31 -8.03 -20.49
C LEU A 14 -9.06 -9.33 -20.17
N PRO A 15 -10.33 -9.45 -20.58
CA PRO A 15 -11.16 -10.62 -20.28
C PRO A 15 -10.66 -11.91 -20.93
N GLU A 16 -10.00 -11.80 -22.09
CA GLU A 16 -9.45 -12.94 -22.85
C GLU A 16 -8.24 -13.60 -22.18
N GLU A 17 -7.61 -12.93 -21.20
CA GLU A 17 -6.46 -13.47 -20.49
C GLU A 17 -6.92 -14.34 -19.30
N GLU A 18 -7.37 -15.56 -19.60
CA GLU A 18 -7.85 -16.54 -18.61
C GLU A 18 -6.77 -16.97 -17.60
N ARG A 19 -5.49 -16.75 -17.90
CA ARG A 19 -4.33 -17.20 -17.12
C ARG A 19 -4.09 -16.42 -15.82
N VAL A 20 -5.01 -15.55 -15.42
CA VAL A 20 -4.93 -14.76 -14.18
C VAL A 20 -6.00 -15.23 -13.22
N GLU A 21 -5.66 -16.24 -12.41
CA GLU A 21 -6.50 -16.59 -11.27
C GLU A 21 -6.50 -15.46 -10.23
N PRO A 22 -7.67 -14.90 -9.87
CA PRO A 22 -7.73 -13.81 -8.90
C PRO A 22 -7.15 -14.17 -7.52
N ALA A 23 -7.16 -15.45 -7.16
CA ALA A 23 -6.60 -15.96 -5.92
C ALA A 23 -5.06 -15.87 -5.86
N ALA A 24 -4.38 -15.80 -7.01
CA ALA A 24 -2.91 -15.70 -7.08
C ALA A 24 -2.38 -14.33 -6.61
N GLY A 25 -3.26 -13.35 -6.39
CA GLY A 25 -2.91 -12.03 -5.88
C GLY A 25 -1.99 -11.24 -6.81
N ALA A 26 -1.38 -10.18 -6.27
CA ALA A 26 -0.53 -9.27 -7.05
C ALA A 26 0.77 -9.89 -7.60
N ALA A 27 1.21 -11.03 -7.06
CA ALA A 27 2.39 -11.74 -7.55
C ALA A 27 2.23 -12.16 -9.02
N ARG A 28 1.02 -12.56 -9.42
CA ARG A 28 0.73 -12.92 -10.82
C ARG A 28 0.85 -11.73 -11.77
N LEU A 29 0.41 -10.55 -11.35
CA LEU A 29 0.53 -9.33 -12.14
C LEU A 29 1.99 -8.88 -12.28
N ALA A 30 2.80 -9.06 -11.23
CA ALA A 30 4.24 -8.82 -11.31
C ALA A 30 4.90 -9.75 -12.35
N ALA A 31 4.52 -11.02 -12.37
CA ALA A 31 5.01 -11.98 -13.36
C ALA A 31 4.61 -11.60 -14.79
N LEU A 32 3.36 -11.17 -15.01
CA LEU A 32 2.91 -10.68 -16.32
C LEU A 32 3.69 -9.45 -16.76
N ARG A 33 3.87 -8.47 -15.87
CA ARG A 33 4.69 -7.27 -16.15
C ARG A 33 6.09 -7.67 -16.62
N ALA A 34 6.71 -8.66 -15.99
CA ALA A 34 8.04 -9.14 -16.36
C ALA A 34 8.05 -9.89 -17.70
N ALA A 35 6.97 -10.60 -18.03
CA ALA A 35 6.83 -11.32 -19.30
C ALA A 35 6.61 -10.40 -20.51
N GLY A 36 6.10 -9.18 -20.30
CA GLY A 36 5.88 -8.19 -21.35
C GLY A 36 4.62 -8.44 -22.20
N GLY A 37 4.57 -7.81 -23.38
CA GLY A 37 3.39 -7.80 -24.26
C GLY A 37 2.21 -7.01 -23.66
N LEU A 38 1.05 -7.04 -24.35
CA LEU A 38 -0.13 -6.28 -23.95
C LEU A 38 -0.58 -6.60 -22.50
N ALA A 39 -0.59 -7.87 -22.12
CA ALA A 39 -0.91 -8.29 -20.75
C ALA A 39 0.10 -7.75 -19.73
N GLY A 40 1.40 -7.74 -20.05
CA GLY A 40 2.43 -7.17 -19.19
C GLY A 40 2.31 -5.66 -19.04
N GLU A 41 1.98 -4.95 -20.12
CA GLU A 41 1.74 -3.50 -20.10
C GLU A 41 0.55 -3.14 -19.22
N VAL A 42 -0.59 -3.81 -19.40
CA VAL A 42 -1.79 -3.59 -18.58
C VAL A 42 -1.54 -3.93 -17.12
N ALA A 43 -0.83 -5.02 -16.83
CA ALA A 43 -0.45 -5.38 -15.47
C ALA A 43 0.46 -4.32 -14.84
N GLY A 44 1.43 -3.82 -15.60
CA GLY A 44 2.32 -2.73 -15.21
C GLY A 44 1.54 -1.47 -14.86
N LEU A 45 0.64 -1.02 -15.75
CA LEU A 45 -0.20 0.17 -15.54
C LEU A 45 -1.09 0.04 -14.30
N LEU A 46 -1.68 -1.14 -14.06
CA LEU A 46 -2.49 -1.37 -12.86
C LEU A 46 -1.69 -1.31 -11.57
N LEU A 47 -0.51 -1.96 -11.54
CA LEU A 47 0.39 -1.94 -10.38
C LEU A 47 0.86 -0.52 -10.11
N ASP A 48 1.25 0.19 -11.15
CA ASP A 48 1.77 1.55 -11.08
C ASP A 48 0.68 2.53 -10.61
N ARG A 49 -0.53 2.45 -11.17
CA ARG A 49 -1.69 3.24 -10.70
C ARG A 49 -2.03 2.94 -9.24
N SER A 50 -1.98 1.67 -8.82
CA SER A 50 -2.22 1.30 -7.43
C SER A 50 -1.16 1.90 -6.49
N ALA A 51 0.11 1.91 -6.89
CA ALA A 51 1.18 2.52 -6.11
C ALA A 51 0.96 4.04 -5.96
N ASP A 52 0.58 4.71 -7.05
CA ASP A 52 0.33 6.15 -7.04
C ASP A 52 -0.87 6.53 -6.18
N LEU A 53 -1.95 5.73 -6.21
CA LEU A 53 -3.12 5.93 -5.34
C LEU A 53 -2.78 5.74 -3.86
N VAL A 54 -1.93 4.77 -3.52
CA VAL A 54 -1.46 4.58 -2.14
C VAL A 54 -0.64 5.79 -1.68
N ALA A 55 0.28 6.26 -2.51
CA ALA A 55 1.08 7.45 -2.22
C ALA A 55 0.19 8.70 -2.02
N ALA A 56 -0.80 8.91 -2.88
CA ALA A 56 -1.75 10.01 -2.77
C ALA A 56 -2.58 9.95 -1.49
N ALA A 57 -3.06 8.76 -1.10
CA ALA A 57 -3.79 8.59 0.16
C ALA A 57 -2.91 8.90 1.38
N LEU A 58 -1.66 8.44 1.38
CA LEU A 58 -0.70 8.74 2.44
C LEU A 58 -0.38 10.24 2.53
N ALA A 59 -0.18 10.92 1.39
CA ALA A 59 0.04 12.36 1.35
C ALA A 59 -1.17 13.13 1.90
N GLY A 60 -2.39 12.74 1.53
CA GLY A 60 -3.63 13.32 2.06
C GLY A 60 -3.75 13.17 3.58
N LEU A 61 -3.44 11.98 4.11
CA LEU A 61 -3.40 11.75 5.56
C LEU A 61 -2.31 12.57 6.25
N ALA A 62 -1.13 12.67 5.63
CA ALA A 62 -0.01 13.45 6.14
C ALA A 62 -0.39 14.92 6.35
N GLY A 63 -1.22 15.49 5.47
CA GLY A 63 -1.75 16.85 5.60
C GLY A 63 -2.63 17.08 6.84
N ARG A 64 -3.11 16.02 7.50
CA ARG A 64 -3.90 16.10 8.75
C ARG A 64 -3.07 15.88 10.01
N LEU A 65 -1.81 15.50 9.87
CA LEU A 65 -0.90 15.22 11.00
C LEU A 65 -0.04 16.45 11.33
N PRO A 66 0.35 16.65 12.61
CA PRO A 66 1.18 17.79 13.04
C PRO A 66 2.44 17.96 12.19
N THR A 67 2.69 19.17 11.71
CA THR A 67 3.87 19.54 10.92
C THR A 67 5.16 19.55 11.77
N GLY A 68 6.32 19.48 11.12
CA GLY A 68 7.63 19.56 11.80
C GLY A 68 8.21 18.23 12.29
N ARG A 69 7.51 17.10 12.09
CA ARG A 69 8.04 15.75 12.32
C ARG A 69 8.04 14.93 11.02
N PRO A 70 9.00 14.00 10.85
CA PRO A 70 8.99 13.05 9.75
C PRO A 70 7.71 12.19 9.74
N LEU A 71 7.23 11.84 8.55
CA LEU A 71 6.13 10.88 8.39
C LEU A 71 6.71 9.47 8.47
N ARG A 72 6.33 8.72 9.49
CA ARG A 72 6.66 7.28 9.58
C ARG A 72 5.42 6.47 9.24
N VAL A 73 5.53 5.62 8.23
CA VAL A 73 4.47 4.71 7.80
C VAL A 73 4.92 3.30 8.10
N LEU A 74 4.12 2.58 8.89
CA LEU A 74 4.30 1.15 9.07
C LEU A 74 3.55 0.42 7.96
N ALA A 75 4.28 -0.25 7.08
CA ALA A 75 3.69 -0.95 5.94
C ALA A 75 3.71 -2.46 6.16
N GLU A 76 2.54 -3.09 6.01
CA GLU A 76 2.39 -4.55 6.01
C GLU A 76 1.89 -5.06 4.65
N GLY A 77 2.18 -6.34 4.39
CA GLY A 77 1.63 -7.07 3.26
C GLY A 77 2.61 -7.25 2.09
N SER A 78 2.44 -8.37 1.39
CA SER A 78 3.33 -8.80 0.31
C SER A 78 3.34 -7.88 -0.91
N LEU A 79 2.26 -7.13 -1.17
CA LEU A 79 2.21 -6.22 -2.32
C LEU A 79 3.33 -5.17 -2.24
N TYR A 80 3.47 -4.50 -1.09
CA TYR A 80 4.47 -3.45 -0.95
C TYR A 80 5.90 -4.00 -0.93
N TRP A 81 6.13 -5.09 -0.18
CA TRP A 81 7.46 -5.62 0.07
C TRP A 81 7.97 -6.60 -1.00
N LYS A 82 7.09 -7.37 -1.63
CA LYS A 82 7.48 -8.47 -2.54
C LYS A 82 7.20 -8.19 -4.02
N THR A 83 6.50 -7.11 -4.36
CA THR A 83 6.23 -6.75 -5.76
C THR A 83 7.36 -5.88 -6.31
N PRO A 84 8.10 -6.33 -7.34
CA PRO A 84 9.20 -5.56 -7.90
C PRO A 84 8.79 -4.14 -8.30
N GLY A 85 9.54 -3.15 -7.81
CA GLY A 85 9.34 -1.73 -8.12
C GLY A 85 8.15 -1.05 -7.42
N TYR A 86 7.20 -1.80 -6.84
CA TYR A 86 5.98 -1.22 -6.24
C TYR A 86 6.31 -0.29 -5.08
N GLY A 87 7.04 -0.78 -4.07
CA GLY A 87 7.41 0.03 -2.91
C GLY A 87 8.25 1.25 -3.29
N ARG A 88 9.18 1.10 -4.25
CA ARG A 88 9.98 2.20 -4.78
C ARG A 88 9.11 3.28 -5.44
N ARG A 89 8.09 2.88 -6.20
CA ARG A 89 7.16 3.82 -6.84
C ARG A 89 6.28 4.54 -5.80
N VAL A 90 5.73 3.83 -4.81
CA VAL A 90 4.99 4.46 -3.70
C VAL A 90 5.86 5.50 -3.00
N ALA A 91 7.10 5.13 -2.68
CA ALA A 91 8.08 6.01 -2.06
C ALA A 91 8.34 7.29 -2.89
N ALA A 92 8.70 7.11 -4.17
CA ALA A 92 9.01 8.24 -5.06
C ALA A 92 7.81 9.16 -5.28
N THR A 93 6.62 8.59 -5.53
CA THR A 93 5.38 9.38 -5.71
C THR A 93 5.01 10.10 -4.42
N LEU A 94 5.17 9.47 -3.25
CA LEU A 94 4.90 10.11 -1.97
C LEU A 94 5.87 11.27 -1.70
N ASP A 95 7.17 11.09 -1.98
CA ASP A 95 8.17 12.15 -1.82
C ASP A 95 7.85 13.36 -2.70
N ALA A 96 7.42 13.13 -3.94
CA ALA A 96 6.97 14.18 -4.85
C ALA A 96 5.74 14.94 -4.30
N LEU A 97 4.78 14.23 -3.71
CA LEU A 97 3.55 14.82 -3.17
C LEU A 97 3.74 15.54 -1.82
N LEU A 98 4.79 15.20 -1.06
CA LEU A 98 5.11 15.89 0.21
C LEU A 98 5.86 17.21 0.00
N GLU A 99 6.28 17.53 -1.23
CA GLU A 99 6.89 18.82 -1.63
C GLU A 99 8.02 19.29 -0.69
N ASN A 100 8.88 18.38 -0.21
CA ASN A 100 9.95 18.66 0.77
C ASN A 100 9.51 19.20 2.13
N ARG A 101 8.20 19.31 2.41
CA ARG A 101 7.69 19.81 3.70
C ARG A 101 7.92 18.83 4.85
N ARG A 102 8.18 17.57 4.50
CA ARG A 102 8.32 16.46 5.45
C ARG A 102 9.15 15.34 4.84
N SER A 103 10.15 14.86 5.56
CA SER A 103 10.82 13.59 5.23
C SER A 103 9.91 12.40 5.56
N ARG A 104 10.01 11.30 4.81
CA ARG A 104 9.25 10.09 5.07
C ARG A 104 10.12 8.87 5.27
N GLU A 105 9.61 7.95 6.07
CA GLU A 105 10.21 6.65 6.34
C GLU A 105 9.09 5.60 6.26
N ILE A 106 9.29 4.56 5.45
CA ILE A 106 8.35 3.45 5.35
C ILE A 106 9.02 2.23 5.94
N LEU A 107 8.49 1.76 7.08
CA LEU A 107 9.07 0.74 7.92
C LEU A 107 8.28 -0.57 7.79
N GLY A 108 9.01 -1.68 7.81
CA GLY A 108 8.44 -3.01 8.00
C GLY A 108 8.68 -3.43 9.45
N LEU A 109 7.66 -4.01 10.08
CA LEU A 109 7.77 -4.64 11.39
C LEU A 109 7.04 -5.96 11.34
N GLU A 110 7.73 -7.02 11.77
CA GLU A 110 7.11 -8.33 11.89
C GLU A 110 6.05 -8.30 12.98
N HIS A 111 4.89 -8.90 12.71
CA HIS A 111 3.75 -8.91 13.63
C HIS A 111 3.29 -7.51 14.08
N ALA A 112 3.41 -6.49 13.24
CA ALA A 112 2.96 -5.12 13.55
C ALA A 112 1.49 -5.06 13.99
N ASN A 113 0.61 -5.85 13.38
CA ASN A 113 -0.78 -6.02 13.83
C ASN A 113 -0.89 -6.55 15.28
N LEU A 114 -0.06 -7.51 15.68
CA LEU A 114 -0.05 -8.05 17.05
C LEU A 114 0.45 -6.98 18.04
N ALA A 115 1.54 -6.31 17.71
CA ALA A 115 2.09 -5.22 18.52
C ALA A 115 1.07 -4.08 18.69
N GLY A 116 0.43 -3.67 17.59
CA GLY A 116 -0.62 -2.65 17.60
C GLY A 116 -1.83 -3.07 18.45
N SER A 117 -2.25 -4.33 18.35
CA SER A 117 -3.37 -4.86 19.14
C SER A 117 -3.03 -4.91 20.63
N ALA A 118 -1.82 -5.33 21.00
CA ALA A 118 -1.35 -5.33 22.38
C ALA A 118 -1.27 -3.90 22.94
N CYS A 119 -0.70 -2.95 22.19
CA CYS A 119 -0.66 -1.55 22.58
C CYS A 119 -2.07 -0.96 22.78
N ALA A 120 -3.01 -1.29 21.88
CA ALA A 120 -4.40 -0.85 21.98
C ALA A 120 -5.08 -1.43 23.24
N ALA A 121 -4.86 -2.71 23.54
CA ALA A 121 -5.43 -3.38 24.72
C ALA A 121 -4.88 -2.84 26.05
N LEU A 122 -3.66 -2.29 26.05
CA LEU A 122 -3.05 -1.65 27.22
C LEU A 122 -3.47 -0.19 27.41
N GLN A 123 -4.19 0.41 26.45
CA GLN A 123 -4.70 1.77 26.64
C GLN A 123 -5.87 1.75 27.63
N PRO A 124 -5.93 2.69 28.58
CA PRO A 124 -7.07 2.79 29.48
C PRO A 124 -8.35 2.98 28.64
N SER A 125 -9.35 2.14 28.86
CA SER A 125 -10.67 2.32 28.27
C SER A 125 -11.16 3.74 28.61
N ALA A 126 -11.55 4.53 27.61
CA ALA A 126 -12.11 5.87 27.82
C ALA A 126 -13.43 5.88 28.62
N GLU A 127 -13.90 4.71 29.08
CA GLU A 127 -15.09 4.49 29.88
C GLU A 127 -14.73 4.19 31.34
N ALA A 128 -14.13 5.16 32.04
CA ALA A 128 -14.09 5.22 33.50
C ALA A 128 -13.71 6.63 33.98
N SER A 129 -14.55 7.63 33.68
CA SER A 129 -14.68 8.79 34.57
C SER A 129 -16.08 8.75 35.17
N PRO A 130 -16.28 8.09 36.32
CA PRO A 130 -17.26 8.57 37.26
C PRO A 130 -16.72 9.88 37.85
N ASP A 131 -17.59 10.88 37.96
CA ASP A 131 -17.37 12.20 38.57
C ASP A 131 -16.76 13.29 37.67
N ARG A 132 -17.64 13.99 36.93
CA ARG A 132 -17.81 15.45 37.04
C ARG A 132 -19.28 15.84 36.90
#